data_AF-C7Q3S2-F1
#
_entry.id   AF-C7Q3S2-F1
#
_cell.length_a   1.000
_cell.length_b   1.000
_cell.length_c   1.000
_cell.angle_alpha   90.00
_cell.angle_beta   90.00
_cell.angle_gamma   90.00
#
_symmetry.space_group_name_H-M   'P 1'
#
loop_
_entity.id
_entity.type
_entity.pdbx_description
1 polymer ?
#
loop_
_entity_poly.entity_id
_entity_poly.type
_entity_poly.pdbx_seq_one_letter_code
_entity_poly.pdbx_strand_id
1 'polypeptide(L)'
;MLVDGLVEEEWIAFLRQWNADADQETALAEMVVSEPDHHDWRIVDAAYDRLTCHECGERLSRGPVGCSACDLAHGFRYAAIESDRPGALPGNEHGVRVNVSVVRRPHVTSEGELLSRRLVLPLLLIGWLPTTDQAQHASALIKKAPSAERARVTERTIQAWIDQALSRPRP
;
A
#
# COMPACT_ATOMS: atom_id res chain seq x y z
N MET A 1 2.94 3.67 -10.43
CA MET A 1 3.65 3.78 -9.13
C MET A 1 4.58 2.59 -8.98
N LEU A 2 5.64 2.70 -8.15
CA LEU A 2 6.62 1.61 -7.93
C LEU A 2 5.96 0.28 -7.50
N VAL A 3 4.85 0.35 -6.76
CA VAL A 3 4.08 -0.83 -6.32
C VAL A 3 3.28 -1.49 -7.44
N ASP A 4 2.93 -0.76 -8.50
CA ASP A 4 2.04 -1.31 -9.53
C ASP A 4 2.70 -2.48 -10.27
N GLY A 5 4.02 -2.46 -10.45
CA GLY A 5 4.76 -3.61 -11.00
C GLY A 5 4.71 -4.83 -10.07
N LEU A 6 4.89 -4.63 -8.76
CA LEU A 6 4.83 -5.70 -7.76
C LEU A 6 3.45 -6.37 -7.74
N VAL A 7 2.39 -5.56 -7.78
CA VAL A 7 0.99 -6.03 -7.79
C VAL A 7 0.67 -6.75 -9.11
N GLU A 8 1.13 -6.21 -10.24
CA GLU A 8 0.89 -6.80 -11.56
C GLU A 8 1.64 -8.13 -11.76
N GLU A 9 2.87 -8.24 -11.27
CA GLU A 9 3.65 -9.48 -11.35
C GLU A 9 2.96 -10.64 -10.60
N GLU A 10 2.46 -10.39 -9.38
CA GLU A 10 1.73 -11.39 -8.60
C GLU A 10 0.39 -11.76 -9.25
N TRP A 11 -0.30 -10.80 -9.86
CA TRP A 11 -1.52 -11.08 -10.58
C TRP A 11 -1.29 -11.95 -11.81
N ILE A 12 -0.27 -11.65 -12.62
CA ILE A 12 0.10 -12.46 -13.77
C ILE A 12 0.46 -13.89 -13.32
N ALA A 13 1.16 -14.04 -12.20
CA ALA A 13 1.46 -15.35 -11.63
C ALA A 13 0.17 -16.08 -11.19
N PHE A 14 -0.76 -15.39 -10.54
CA PHE A 14 -2.07 -15.92 -10.15
C PHE A 14 -2.89 -16.41 -11.36
N LEU A 15 -3.01 -15.60 -12.42
CA LEU A 15 -3.72 -15.99 -13.65
C LEU A 15 -3.14 -17.26 -14.28
N ARG A 16 -1.80 -17.38 -14.30
CA ARG A 16 -1.11 -18.58 -14.81
C ARG A 16 -1.44 -19.83 -14.00
N GLN A 17 -1.57 -19.72 -12.68
CA GLN A 17 -1.94 -20.86 -11.82
C GLN A 17 -3.35 -21.34 -12.10
N TRP A 18 -4.26 -20.43 -12.45
CA TRP A 18 -5.63 -20.74 -12.83
C TRP A 18 -5.79 -21.16 -14.30
N ASN A 19 -4.72 -21.08 -15.11
CA ASN A 19 -4.76 -21.23 -16.56
C ASN A 19 -5.87 -20.38 -17.20
N ALA A 20 -6.01 -19.16 -16.70
CA ALA A 20 -7.07 -18.25 -17.08
C ALA A 20 -6.77 -17.56 -18.41
N ASP A 21 -7.81 -17.38 -19.23
CA ASP A 21 -7.76 -16.49 -20.40
C ASP A 21 -8.27 -15.07 -20.07
N ALA A 22 -8.29 -14.21 -21.09
CA ALA A 22 -8.71 -12.81 -20.93
C ALA A 22 -10.19 -12.67 -20.56
N ASP A 23 -11.05 -13.60 -20.97
CA ASP A 23 -12.49 -13.54 -20.67
C ASP A 23 -12.75 -13.93 -19.21
N GLN A 24 -11.86 -14.74 -18.62
CA GLN A 24 -11.95 -15.20 -17.23
C GLN A 24 -11.33 -14.23 -16.21
N GLU A 25 -10.47 -13.30 -16.64
CA GLU A 25 -9.75 -12.39 -15.75
C GLU A 25 -10.67 -11.56 -14.85
N THR A 26 -11.78 -11.04 -15.40
CA THR A 26 -12.76 -10.27 -14.63
C THR A 26 -13.46 -11.13 -13.58
N ALA A 27 -13.89 -12.35 -13.94
CA ALA A 27 -14.55 -13.26 -13.01
C ALA A 27 -13.62 -13.67 -11.86
N LEU A 28 -12.33 -13.87 -12.15
CA LEU A 28 -11.32 -14.12 -11.12
C LEU A 28 -11.12 -12.90 -10.21
N ALA A 29 -11.10 -11.68 -10.76
CA ALA A 29 -11.00 -10.47 -9.95
C ALA A 29 -12.22 -10.32 -9.03
N GLU A 30 -13.43 -10.59 -9.52
CA GLU A 30 -14.66 -10.58 -8.72
C GLU A 30 -14.62 -11.60 -7.58
N MET A 31 -14.17 -12.83 -7.85
CA MET A 31 -13.96 -13.84 -6.81
C MET A 31 -12.97 -13.35 -5.75
N VAL A 32 -11.79 -12.90 -6.16
CA VAL A 32 -10.74 -12.45 -5.23
C VAL A 32 -11.24 -11.35 -4.29
N VAL A 33 -11.98 -10.34 -4.79
CA VAL A 33 -12.49 -9.26 -3.94
C VAL A 33 -13.66 -9.69 -3.04
N SER A 34 -14.30 -10.82 -3.33
CA SER A 34 -15.38 -11.40 -2.51
C SER A 34 -14.88 -12.23 -1.33
N GLU A 35 -13.66 -12.77 -1.42
CA GLU A 35 -13.00 -13.60 -0.40
C GLU A 35 -11.56 -13.08 -0.13
N PRO A 36 -11.38 -11.79 0.22
CA PRO A 36 -10.04 -11.19 0.30
C PRO A 36 -9.13 -11.90 1.31
N ASP A 37 -9.67 -12.49 2.37
CA ASP A 37 -8.96 -13.24 3.41
C ASP A 37 -8.35 -14.57 2.94
N HIS A 38 -8.69 -15.03 1.74
CA HIS A 38 -8.09 -16.20 1.10
C HIS A 38 -6.88 -15.86 0.22
N HIS A 39 -6.63 -14.57 -0.04
CA HIS A 39 -5.66 -14.13 -1.05
C HIS A 39 -4.60 -13.20 -0.46
N ASP A 40 -3.38 -13.25 -1.02
CA ASP A 40 -2.34 -12.27 -0.69
C ASP A 40 -2.78 -10.86 -1.09
N TRP A 41 -2.43 -9.86 -0.28
CA TRP A 41 -2.84 -8.48 -0.52
C TRP A 41 -2.49 -7.95 -1.91
N ARG A 42 -1.39 -8.42 -2.52
CA ARG A 42 -0.99 -8.01 -3.87
C ARG A 42 -1.98 -8.50 -4.91
N ILE A 43 -2.49 -9.72 -4.76
CA ILE A 43 -3.53 -10.29 -5.62
C ILE A 43 -4.86 -9.54 -5.41
N VAL A 44 -5.22 -9.24 -4.15
CA VAL A 44 -6.43 -8.45 -3.82
C VAL A 44 -6.38 -7.04 -4.41
N ASP A 45 -5.24 -6.34 -4.27
CA ASP A 45 -5.05 -5.01 -4.84
C ASP A 45 -5.06 -5.03 -6.38
N ALA A 46 -4.51 -6.08 -7.00
CA ALA A 46 -4.57 -6.28 -8.45
C ALA A 46 -5.99 -6.52 -8.95
N ALA A 47 -6.78 -7.30 -8.20
CA ALA A 47 -8.18 -7.55 -8.50
C ALA A 47 -9.01 -6.26 -8.44
N TYR A 48 -8.83 -5.44 -7.40
CA TYR A 48 -9.47 -4.12 -7.33
C TYR A 48 -9.10 -3.20 -8.50
N ASP A 49 -7.89 -3.33 -9.05
CA ASP A 49 -7.43 -2.50 -10.18
C ASP A 49 -8.12 -2.84 -11.52
N ARG A 50 -8.78 -4.01 -11.58
CA ARG A 50 -9.52 -4.52 -12.75
C ARG A 50 -11.01 -4.25 -12.68
N LEU A 51 -11.52 -3.95 -11.50
CA LEU A 51 -12.95 -3.75 -11.28
C LEU A 51 -13.30 -2.26 -11.25
N THR A 52 -14.41 -1.94 -11.88
CA THR A 52 -15.01 -0.60 -11.86
C THR A 52 -16.14 -0.57 -10.85
N CYS A 53 -16.19 0.50 -10.05
CA CYS A 53 -17.27 0.73 -9.11
C CYS A 53 -18.57 1.06 -9.86
N HIS A 54 -19.63 0.30 -9.60
CA HIS A 54 -20.94 0.53 -10.23
C HIS A 54 -21.63 1.83 -9.77
N GLU A 55 -21.27 2.38 -8.60
CA GLU A 55 -21.88 3.63 -8.08
C GLU A 55 -21.22 4.88 -8.68
N CYS A 56 -19.89 4.92 -8.73
CA CYS A 56 -19.15 6.14 -9.10
C CYS A 56 -18.37 6.05 -10.41
N GLY A 57 -18.29 4.87 -11.04
CA GLY A 57 -17.59 4.66 -12.31
C GLY A 57 -16.06 4.69 -12.23
N GLU A 58 -15.49 4.97 -11.05
CA GLU A 58 -14.05 4.90 -10.79
C GLU A 58 -13.59 3.46 -10.54
N ARG A 59 -12.28 3.22 -10.51
CA ARG A 59 -11.74 1.92 -10.05
C ARG A 59 -12.23 1.60 -8.63
N LEU A 60 -12.68 0.37 -8.41
CA LEU A 60 -13.22 -0.07 -7.13
C LEU A 60 -12.19 0.14 -6.00
N SER A 61 -12.66 0.58 -4.83
CA SER A 61 -11.86 1.02 -3.67
C SER A 61 -11.09 2.35 -3.81
N ARG A 62 -11.10 2.98 -4.99
CA ARG A 62 -10.38 4.24 -5.28
C ARG A 62 -11.30 5.43 -5.58
N GLY A 63 -12.61 5.22 -5.58
CA GLY A 63 -13.61 6.27 -5.80
C GLY A 63 -13.62 7.35 -4.70
N PRO A 64 -14.35 8.47 -4.94
CA PRO A 64 -14.35 9.66 -4.09
C PRO A 64 -14.82 9.41 -2.65
N VAL A 65 -14.60 10.39 -1.77
CA VAL A 65 -15.14 10.37 -0.39
C VAL A 65 -16.67 10.24 -0.45
N GLY A 66 -17.23 9.30 0.30
CA GLY A 66 -18.69 9.13 0.43
C GLY A 66 -19.33 8.20 -0.59
N CYS A 67 -18.56 7.58 -1.49
CA CYS A 67 -19.05 6.45 -2.28
C CYS A 67 -19.05 5.18 -1.42
N SER A 68 -20.23 4.69 -1.04
CA SER A 68 -20.42 3.54 -0.15
C SER A 68 -19.74 2.28 -0.67
N ALA A 69 -19.87 1.96 -1.96
CA ALA A 69 -19.24 0.79 -2.55
C ALA A 69 -17.70 0.86 -2.48
N CYS A 70 -17.10 2.03 -2.72
CA CYS A 70 -15.66 2.21 -2.63
C CYS A 70 -15.16 2.21 -1.17
N ASP A 71 -15.89 2.83 -0.25
CA ASP A 71 -15.56 2.82 1.18
C ASP A 71 -15.58 1.40 1.75
N LEU A 72 -16.60 0.61 1.40
CA LEU A 72 -16.74 -0.78 1.84
C LEU A 72 -15.63 -1.67 1.25
N ALA A 73 -15.37 -1.57 -0.05
CA ALA A 73 -14.27 -2.28 -0.71
C ALA A 73 -12.90 -1.90 -0.10
N HIS A 74 -12.70 -0.61 0.21
CA HIS A 74 -11.50 -0.16 0.90
C HIS A 74 -11.39 -0.72 2.32
N GLY A 75 -12.50 -1.01 3.01
CA GLY A 75 -12.48 -1.67 4.32
C GLY A 75 -12.10 -3.15 4.20
N PHE A 76 -12.72 -3.89 3.27
CA PHE A 76 -12.51 -5.34 3.14
C PHE A 76 -11.10 -5.74 2.69
N ARG A 77 -10.39 -4.88 1.95
CA ARG A 77 -8.99 -5.14 1.59
C ARG A 77 -8.06 -5.38 2.80
N TYR A 78 -8.44 -4.95 4.00
CA TYR A 78 -7.65 -5.17 5.22
C TYR A 78 -7.76 -6.59 5.77
N ALA A 79 -8.66 -7.41 5.24
CA ALA A 79 -8.75 -8.83 5.56
C ALA A 79 -7.72 -9.68 4.80
N ALA A 80 -7.09 -9.14 3.76
CA ALA A 80 -6.15 -9.87 2.92
C ALA A 80 -4.92 -10.40 3.68
N ILE A 81 -4.39 -11.51 3.21
CA ILE A 81 -3.19 -12.15 3.78
C ILE A 81 -1.97 -11.27 3.50
N GLU A 82 -1.16 -11.04 4.52
CA GLU A 82 0.10 -10.30 4.43
C GLU A 82 1.27 -11.29 4.50
N SER A 83 1.86 -11.62 3.34
CA SER A 83 3.03 -12.50 3.27
C SER A 83 4.29 -11.69 3.00
N ASP A 84 5.19 -11.58 3.98
CA ASP A 84 6.45 -10.84 3.80
C ASP A 84 7.30 -11.43 2.66
N ARG A 85 7.77 -10.55 1.75
CA ARG A 85 8.64 -10.98 0.65
C ARG A 85 10.02 -11.43 1.17
N PRO A 86 10.71 -12.33 0.45
CA PRO A 86 12.05 -12.78 0.83
C PRO A 86 13.01 -11.61 1.07
N GLY A 87 13.72 -11.65 2.20
CA GLY A 87 14.71 -10.63 2.58
C GLY A 87 14.13 -9.35 3.20
N ALA A 88 12.80 -9.19 3.26
CA ALA A 88 12.19 -8.11 4.02
C ALA A 88 12.13 -8.41 5.52
N LEU A 89 12.11 -7.37 6.35
CA LEU A 89 11.85 -7.51 7.78
C LEU A 89 10.40 -8.00 8.04
N PRO A 90 10.16 -8.79 9.10
CA PRO A 90 8.80 -9.19 9.46
C PRO A 90 7.85 -7.99 9.64
N GLY A 91 6.64 -8.09 9.08
CA GLY A 91 5.63 -7.04 9.06
C GLY A 91 5.89 -5.92 8.05
N ASN A 92 6.85 -6.09 7.13
CA ASN A 92 7.13 -5.07 6.11
C ASN A 92 5.99 -4.95 5.10
N GLU A 93 5.38 -6.06 4.69
CA GLU A 93 4.29 -6.04 3.71
C GLU A 93 3.03 -5.41 4.27
N HIS A 94 2.78 -5.55 5.57
CA HIS A 94 1.79 -4.72 6.28
C HIS A 94 2.08 -3.23 6.07
N GLY A 95 3.33 -2.82 6.28
CA GLY A 95 3.80 -1.45 6.05
C GLY A 95 3.58 -1.00 4.61
N VAL A 96 3.98 -1.80 3.62
CA VAL A 96 3.78 -1.52 2.19
C VAL A 96 2.28 -1.32 1.90
N ARG A 97 1.45 -2.30 2.25
CA ARG A 97 0.01 -2.31 1.97
C ARG A 97 -0.71 -1.10 2.58
N VAL A 98 -0.42 -0.75 3.84
CA VAL A 98 -1.00 0.43 4.50
C VAL A 98 -0.60 1.73 3.80
N ASN A 99 0.65 1.84 3.33
CA ASN A 99 1.07 3.02 2.58
C ASN A 99 0.42 3.08 1.19
N VAL A 100 0.30 1.93 0.52
CA VAL A 100 -0.35 1.80 -0.78
C VAL A 100 -1.81 2.17 -0.73
N SER A 101 -2.56 1.70 0.27
CA SER A 101 -3.98 1.99 0.43
C SER A 101 -4.24 3.50 0.54
N VAL A 102 -3.37 4.22 1.24
CA VAL A 102 -3.41 5.69 1.37
C VAL A 102 -3.04 6.38 0.06
N VAL A 103 -1.92 6.00 -0.56
CA VAL A 103 -1.44 6.71 -1.77
C VAL A 103 -2.39 6.49 -2.95
N ARG A 104 -3.06 5.34 -3.04
CA ARG A 104 -4.08 5.05 -4.06
C ARG A 104 -5.43 5.75 -3.80
N ARG A 105 -5.62 6.34 -2.61
CA ARG A 105 -6.83 7.10 -2.25
C ARG A 105 -6.49 8.47 -1.66
N PRO A 106 -5.82 9.36 -2.43
CA PRO A 106 -5.24 10.60 -1.90
C PRO A 106 -6.28 11.59 -1.36
N HIS A 107 -7.53 11.52 -1.81
CA HIS A 107 -8.59 12.46 -1.46
C HIS A 107 -9.19 12.24 -0.05
N VAL A 108 -8.95 11.10 0.60
CA VAL A 108 -9.37 10.85 2.00
C VAL A 108 -8.28 11.17 3.02
N THR A 109 -7.12 11.64 2.58
CA THR A 109 -5.94 11.79 3.44
C THR A 109 -5.38 13.20 3.37
N SER A 110 -4.85 13.68 4.50
CA SER A 110 -4.19 15.00 4.53
C SER A 110 -2.95 15.03 3.62
N GLU A 111 -2.65 16.19 3.04
CA GLU A 111 -1.46 16.36 2.17
C GLU A 111 -0.15 15.95 2.86
N GLY A 112 -0.01 16.26 4.15
CA GLY A 112 1.18 15.93 4.93
C GLY A 112 1.33 14.42 5.13
N GLU A 113 0.25 13.72 5.43
CA GLU A 113 0.28 12.26 5.52
C GLU A 113 0.56 11.64 4.14
N LEU A 114 -0.12 12.07 3.09
CA LEU A 114 0.10 11.58 1.73
C LEU A 114 1.56 11.74 1.28
N LEU A 115 2.16 12.90 1.55
CA LEU A 115 3.59 13.15 1.29
C LEU A 115 4.48 12.16 2.07
N SER A 116 4.18 11.95 3.35
CA SER A 116 4.95 11.03 4.21
C SER A 116 4.88 9.60 3.70
N ARG A 117 3.69 9.11 3.34
CA ARG A 117 3.51 7.77 2.78
C ARG A 117 4.29 7.60 1.48
N ARG A 118 4.25 8.60 0.59
CA ARG A 118 5.00 8.59 -0.67
C ARG A 118 6.51 8.54 -0.47
N LEU A 119 7.05 9.24 0.53
CA LEU A 119 8.48 9.27 0.82
C LEU A 119 8.98 8.02 1.56
N VAL A 120 8.15 7.40 2.40
CA VAL A 120 8.51 6.18 3.15
C VAL A 120 8.35 4.92 2.28
N LEU A 121 7.40 4.91 1.34
CA LEU A 121 7.10 3.74 0.51
C LEU A 121 8.32 3.15 -0.23
N PRO A 122 9.24 3.92 -0.83
CA PRO A 122 10.45 3.36 -1.44
C PRO A 122 11.33 2.57 -0.45
N LEU A 123 11.45 3.01 0.80
CA LEU A 123 12.19 2.27 1.82
C LEU A 123 11.50 0.97 2.19
N LEU A 124 10.17 1.02 2.33
CA LEU A 124 9.37 -0.17 2.57
C LEU A 124 9.58 -1.18 1.47
N LEU A 125 9.54 -0.77 0.19
CA LEU A 125 9.71 -1.64 -0.98
C LEU A 125 11.07 -2.34 -1.07
N ILE A 126 12.14 -1.76 -0.50
CA ILE A 126 13.45 -2.42 -0.41
C ILE A 126 13.60 -3.30 0.85
N GLY A 127 12.51 -3.54 1.59
CA GLY A 127 12.48 -4.41 2.77
C GLY A 127 12.85 -3.74 4.08
N TRP A 128 13.09 -2.44 4.08
CA TRP A 128 13.34 -1.68 5.31
C TRP A 128 12.04 -1.30 6.01
N LEU A 129 11.95 -1.47 7.32
CA LEU A 129 10.76 -1.17 8.12
C LEU A 129 11.17 -0.32 9.34
N PRO A 130 10.61 0.90 9.52
CA PRO A 130 10.81 1.65 10.75
C PRO A 130 10.18 0.90 11.92
N THR A 131 10.76 1.04 13.11
CA THR A 131 10.08 0.63 14.34
C THR A 131 8.82 1.48 14.55
N THR A 132 7.88 0.97 15.34
CA THR A 132 6.67 1.72 15.72
C THR A 132 7.03 3.07 16.34
N ASP A 133 8.04 3.11 17.23
CA ASP A 133 8.50 4.34 17.87
C ASP A 133 9.06 5.35 16.86
N GLN A 134 9.88 4.88 15.91
CA GLN A 134 10.39 5.71 14.82
C GLN A 134 9.22 6.31 14.02
N ALA A 135 8.27 5.47 13.58
CA ALA A 135 7.12 5.90 12.79
C ALA A 135 6.22 6.89 13.55
N GLN A 136 5.98 6.66 14.84
CA GLN A 136 5.20 7.57 15.70
C GLN A 136 5.92 8.91 15.90
N HIS A 137 7.24 8.87 16.14
CA HIS A 137 8.06 10.07 16.29
C HIS A 137 8.04 10.93 15.01
N ALA A 138 8.28 10.31 13.85
CA ALA A 138 8.21 11.00 12.56
C ALA A 138 6.83 11.61 12.32
N SER A 139 5.76 10.84 12.56
CA SER A 139 4.39 11.32 12.43
C SER A 139 4.12 12.55 13.30
N ALA A 140 4.63 12.58 14.53
CA ALA A 140 4.49 13.72 15.43
C ALA A 140 5.25 14.96 14.93
N LEU A 141 6.47 14.79 14.41
CA LEU A 141 7.26 15.89 13.83
C LEU A 141 6.58 16.48 12.60
N ILE A 142 6.12 15.63 11.68
CA ILE A 142 5.51 16.05 10.42
C ILE A 142 4.17 16.77 10.67
N LYS A 143 3.37 16.29 11.62
CA LYS A 143 2.12 16.96 12.02
C LYS A 143 2.35 18.36 12.57
N LYS A 144 3.44 18.58 13.31
CA LYS A 144 3.79 19.89 13.89
C LYS A 144 4.47 20.84 12.91
N ALA A 145 4.99 20.33 11.78
CA ALA A 145 5.71 21.15 10.81
C ALA A 145 4.76 22.05 10.00
N PRO A 146 5.15 23.32 9.73
CA PRO A 146 4.47 24.18 8.77
C PRO A 146 4.38 23.51 7.40
N SER A 147 3.30 23.75 6.65
CA SER A 147 3.07 23.11 5.34
C SER A 147 4.27 23.22 4.39
N ALA A 148 4.88 24.40 4.31
CA ALA A 148 6.04 24.68 3.47
C ALA A 148 7.32 23.90 3.87
N GLU A 149 7.39 23.39 5.11
CA GLU A 149 8.57 22.68 5.64
C GLU A 149 8.36 21.17 5.76
N ARG A 150 7.13 20.67 5.60
CA ARG A 150 6.79 19.26 5.81
C ARG A 150 7.67 18.31 4.99
N ALA A 151 7.89 18.61 3.71
CA ALA A 151 8.77 17.80 2.85
C ALA A 151 10.18 17.67 3.44
N ARG A 152 10.80 18.80 3.79
CA ARG A 152 12.14 18.83 4.38
C ARG A 152 12.20 18.12 5.74
N VAL A 153 11.16 18.24 6.56
CA VAL A 153 11.08 17.52 7.86
C VAL A 153 10.98 16.01 7.63
N THR A 154 10.15 15.57 6.70
CA THR A 154 10.03 14.15 6.33
C THR A 154 11.34 13.60 5.78
N GLU A 155 11.97 14.28 4.83
CA GLU A 155 13.26 13.89 4.24
C GLU A 155 14.36 13.76 5.30
N ARG A 156 14.50 14.75 6.19
CA ARG A 156 15.49 14.69 7.28
C ARG A 156 15.24 13.53 8.24
N THR A 157 13.97 13.22 8.51
CA THR A 157 13.62 12.11 9.40
C THR A 157 13.95 10.77 8.76
N ILE A 158 13.66 10.63 7.47
CA ILE A 158 14.05 9.47 6.66
C ILE A 158 15.58 9.32 6.61
N GLN A 159 16.31 10.41 6.37
CA GLN A 159 17.77 10.38 6.33
C GLN A 159 18.35 9.93 7.69
N ALA A 160 17.82 10.44 8.80
CA ALA A 160 18.26 10.02 10.13
C ALA A 160 18.03 8.53 10.39
N TRP A 161 16.95 7.95 9.86
CA TRP A 161 16.71 6.51 9.93
C TRP A 161 17.72 5.70 9.10
N ILE A 162 18.01 6.17 7.88
CA ILE A 162 18.99 5.52 7.00
C ILE A 162 20.37 5.55 7.67
N ASP A 163 20.80 6.70 8.18
CA ASP A 163 22.09 6.87 8.86
C ASP A 163 22.19 5.96 10.10
N GLN A 164 21.10 5.85 10.87
CA GLN A 164 21.03 4.94 12.02
C GLN A 164 21.09 3.46 11.59
N ALA A 165 20.46 3.10 10.48
CA ALA A 165 20.49 1.73 9.97
C ALA A 165 21.88 1.36 9.43
N LEU A 166 22.57 2.28 8.75
CA LEU A 166 23.92 2.09 8.23
C LEU A 166 25.00 2.07 9.31
N SER A 167 24.79 2.76 10.43
CA SER A 167 25.72 2.80 11.56
C SER A 167 25.61 1.62 12.52
N ARG A 168 24.55 0.81 12.43
CA ARG A 168 24.44 -0.44 13.18
C ARG A 168 25.32 -1.52 12.54
N PRO A 169 26.26 -2.16 13.28
CA PRO A 169 27.00 -3.29 12.74
C PRO A 169 26.03 -4.41 12.37
N ARG A 170 26.22 -5.01 11.18
CA ARG A 170 25.48 -6.23 10.82
C ARG A 170 25.86 -7.34 11.81
N PRO A 171 24.89 -8.08 12.35
CA PRO A 171 25.17 -9.30 13.12
C PRO A 171 25.89 -10.34 12.26
#